data_AF-A0A927UE40-F1
#
_entry.id   AF-A0A927UE40-F1
#
_cell.length_a   1.000
_cell.length_b   1.000
_cell.length_c   1.000
_cell.angle_alpha   90.00
_cell.angle_beta   90.00
_cell.angle_gamma   90.00
#
_symmetry.space_group_name_H-M   'P 1'
#
loop_
_entity.id
_entity.type
_entity.pdbx_description
1 polymer ?
#
loop_
_entity_poly.entity_id
_entity_poly.type
_entity_poly.pdbx_seq_one_letter_code
_entity_poly.pdbx_strand_id
1 'polypeptide(L)'
;MYTPEVYTKEVAGHIMNRLLGCIDDINVPELRRTGRMIDISVGAAFYQPSDTYSFETLYKQADKSGYVSKKQPGTHITYYDDTVLDY
;
A
#
# COMPACT_ATOMS: atom_id res chain seq x y z
N MET A 1 -1.09 0.83 8.74
CA MET A 1 -0.73 -0.49 9.31
C MET A 1 0.74 -0.46 9.67
N TYR A 2 1.13 -0.97 10.82
CA TYR A 2 2.55 -1.12 11.20
C TYR A 2 2.91 -2.60 11.12
N THR A 3 3.98 -2.91 10.41
CA THR A 3 4.49 -4.27 10.20
C THR A 3 5.96 -4.32 10.62
N PRO A 4 6.26 -4.73 11.86
CA PRO A 4 7.65 -4.85 12.30
C PRO A 4 8.38 -5.92 11.47
N GLU A 5 9.70 -5.82 11.41
CA GLU A 5 10.59 -6.77 10.70
C GLU A 5 10.44 -6.80 9.17
N VAL A 6 9.62 -5.90 8.60
CA VAL A 6 9.45 -5.74 7.15
C VAL A 6 10.20 -4.49 6.68
N TYR A 7 11.46 -4.69 6.31
CA TYR A 7 12.38 -3.59 5.99
C TYR A 7 12.60 -3.34 4.50
N THR A 8 12.13 -4.24 3.62
CA THR A 8 12.39 -4.15 2.18
C THR A 8 11.13 -4.29 1.34
N LYS A 9 11.18 -3.73 0.12
CA LYS A 9 10.09 -3.81 -0.86
C LYS A 9 9.81 -5.26 -1.26
N GLU A 10 10.82 -6.13 -1.28
CA GLU A 10 10.68 -7.55 -1.64
C GLU A 10 9.87 -8.30 -0.58
N VAL A 11 10.23 -8.18 0.70
CA VAL A 11 9.50 -8.84 1.80
C VAL A 11 8.08 -8.30 1.90
N ALA A 12 7.92 -6.98 1.81
CA ALA A 12 6.59 -6.37 1.76
C ALA A 12 5.79 -6.87 0.57
N GLY A 13 6.40 -6.99 -0.61
CA GLY A 13 5.77 -7.50 -1.82
C GLY A 13 5.11 -8.86 -1.62
N HIS A 14 5.77 -9.79 -0.93
CA HIS A 14 5.17 -11.09 -0.62
C HIS A 14 3.95 -11.00 0.30
N ILE A 15 4.01 -10.17 1.34
CA ILE A 15 2.89 -9.96 2.28
C ILE A 15 1.73 -9.29 1.56
N MET A 16 2.04 -8.26 0.77
CA MET A 16 1.08 -7.49 0.02
C MET A 16 0.40 -8.34 -1.06
N ASN A 17 1.13 -9.14 -1.82
CA ASN A 17 0.53 -10.03 -2.83
C ASN A 17 -0.49 -11.00 -2.21
N ARG A 18 -0.22 -11.49 -0.99
CA ARG A 18 -1.20 -12.30 -0.26
C ARG A 18 -2.45 -11.49 0.10
N LEU A 19 -2.27 -10.26 0.57
CA LEU A 19 -3.40 -9.36 0.85
C LEU A 19 -4.22 -9.08 -0.42
N LEU A 20 -3.57 -8.77 -1.55
CA LEU A 20 -4.27 -8.50 -2.80
C LEU A 20 -5.09 -9.71 -3.26
N GLY A 21 -4.51 -10.91 -3.21
CA GLY A 21 -5.26 -12.13 -3.51
C GLY A 21 -6.47 -12.33 -2.60
N CYS A 22 -6.34 -12.04 -1.29
CA CYS A 22 -7.48 -12.08 -0.38
C CYS A 22 -8.57 -11.06 -0.72
N ILE A 23 -8.22 -9.87 -1.25
CA ILE A 23 -9.19 -8.87 -1.70
C ILE A 23 -9.90 -9.33 -2.98
N ASP A 24 -9.17 -9.89 -3.94
CA ASP A 24 -9.71 -10.42 -5.18
C ASP A 24 -10.73 -11.56 -4.94
N ASP A 25 -10.50 -12.34 -3.88
CA ASP A 25 -11.39 -13.42 -3.44
C ASP A 25 -12.67 -12.91 -2.75
N ILE A 26 -12.75 -11.63 -2.37
CA ILE A 26 -13.96 -11.09 -1.74
C ILE A 26 -15.08 -11.01 -2.76
N ASN A 27 -16.06 -11.89 -2.58
CA ASN A 27 -17.28 -11.90 -3.38
C ASN A 27 -18.42 -11.20 -2.65
N VAL A 28 -18.73 -9.97 -3.05
CA VAL A 28 -19.98 -9.28 -2.69
C VAL A 28 -20.96 -9.42 -3.85
N PRO A 29 -22.02 -10.24 -3.72
CA PRO A 29 -22.94 -10.55 -4.82
C PRO A 29 -23.53 -9.31 -5.51
N GLU A 30 -23.86 -8.28 -4.75
CA GLU A 30 -24.43 -7.02 -5.23
C GLU A 30 -23.45 -6.23 -6.10
N LEU A 31 -22.16 -6.25 -5.76
CA LEU A 31 -21.12 -5.61 -6.57
C LEU A 31 -20.85 -6.42 -7.85
N ARG A 32 -20.71 -7.75 -7.72
CA ARG A 32 -20.46 -8.64 -8.87
C ARG A 32 -21.57 -8.58 -9.93
N ARG A 33 -22.83 -8.51 -9.52
CA ARG A 33 -23.97 -8.35 -10.46
C ARG A 33 -23.86 -7.07 -11.29
N THR A 34 -23.21 -6.04 -10.77
CA THR A 34 -22.95 -4.77 -11.46
C THR A 34 -21.60 -4.72 -12.19
N GLY A 35 -20.83 -5.82 -12.19
CA GLY A 35 -19.47 -5.86 -12.73
C GLY A 35 -18.42 -5.10 -11.92
N ARG A 36 -18.75 -4.70 -10.68
CA ARG A 36 -17.83 -4.00 -9.78
C ARG A 36 -17.12 -4.98 -8.87
N MET A 37 -15.88 -4.66 -8.51
CA MET A 37 -15.06 -5.41 -7.57
C MET A 37 -14.70 -4.52 -6.39
N ILE A 38 -14.19 -5.12 -5.32
CA ILE A 38 -13.61 -4.35 -4.22
C ILE A 38 -12.16 -4.07 -4.59
N ASP A 39 -11.78 -2.79 -4.54
CA ASP A 39 -10.41 -2.36 -4.76
C ASP A 39 -9.88 -1.64 -3.53
N ILE A 40 -8.56 -1.76 -3.30
CA ILE A 40 -7.86 -1.03 -2.25
C ILE A 40 -6.68 -0.23 -2.81
N SER A 41 -6.46 0.95 -2.24
CA SER A 41 -5.27 1.77 -2.50
C SER A 41 -4.41 1.82 -1.26
N VAL A 42 -3.16 1.38 -1.35
CA VAL A 42 -2.25 1.28 -0.21
C VAL A 42 -1.01 2.13 -0.45
N GLY A 43 -0.71 2.99 0.51
CA GLY A 43 0.59 3.66 0.62
C GLY A 43 1.42 3.03 1.72
N ALA A 44 2.70 2.77 1.44
CA ALA A 44 3.61 2.17 2.41
C ALA A 44 4.94 2.92 2.45
N ALA A 45 5.47 3.14 3.65
CA ALA A 45 6.82 3.67 3.87
C ALA A 45 7.66 2.64 4.64
N PHE A 46 8.95 2.58 4.34
CA PHE A 46 9.90 1.71 5.01
C PHE A 46 10.77 2.52 5.95
N TYR A 47 11.22 1.88 7.01
CA TYR A 47 12.24 2.41 7.91
C TYR A 47 13.23 1.29 8.23
N GLN A 48 14.49 1.63 8.36
CA GLN A 48 15.53 0.75 8.88
C GLN A 48 15.68 0.98 10.39
N PRO A 49 16.16 -0.02 11.16
CA PRO A 49 16.44 0.16 12.59
C PRO A 49 17.45 1.28 12.90
N SER A 50 18.32 1.60 11.94
CA SER A 50 19.29 2.70 12.04
C SER A 50 18.70 4.08 11.76
N ASP A 51 17.46 4.16 11.26
CA ASP A 51 16.88 5.43 10.87
C ASP A 51 16.49 6.27 12.08
N THR A 52 16.64 7.58 11.94
CA THR A 52 16.24 8.56 12.95
C THR A 52 14.87 9.19 12.65
N TYR A 53 14.10 8.59 11.74
CA TYR A 53 12.78 9.11 11.38
C TYR A 53 11.81 9.00 12.55
N SER A 54 11.01 10.04 12.75
CA SER A 54 9.87 9.98 13.66
C SER A 54 8.75 9.17 13.03
N PHE A 55 7.88 8.62 13.88
CA PHE A 55 6.63 7.99 13.42
C PHE A 55 5.81 8.94 12.54
N GLU A 56 5.77 10.23 12.88
CA GLU A 56 5.02 11.24 12.11
C GLU A 56 5.55 11.37 10.68
N THR A 57 6.88 11.35 10.50
CA THR A 57 7.50 11.36 9.18
C THR A 57 7.08 10.14 8.36
N LEU A 58 7.22 8.94 8.91
CA LEU A 58 6.84 7.70 8.24
C LEU A 58 5.35 7.65 7.89
N TYR A 59 4.50 8.15 8.79
CA TYR A 59 3.07 8.24 8.56
C TYR A 59 2.73 9.19 7.41
N LYS A 60 3.34 10.39 7.38
CA LYS A 60 3.17 11.36 6.27
C LYS A 60 3.64 10.79 4.94
N GLN A 61 4.74 10.05 4.94
CA GLN A 61 5.26 9.37 3.74
C GLN A 61 4.28 8.31 3.22
N ALA A 62 3.78 7.44 4.10
CA ALA A 62 2.78 6.45 3.74
C ALA A 62 1.48 7.07 3.24
N ASP A 63 1.02 8.17 3.84
CA ASP A 63 -0.19 8.88 3.41
C ASP A 63 -0.02 9.52 2.02
N LYS A 64 1.12 10.17 1.75
CA LYS A 64 1.46 10.69 0.41
C LYS A 64 1.45 9.58 -0.64
N SER A 65 2.08 8.44 -0.36
CA SER A 65 2.05 7.29 -1.25
C SER A 65 0.63 6.74 -1.43
N GLY A 66 -0.20 6.77 -0.39
CA GLY A 66 -1.61 6.38 -0.46
C GLY A 66 -2.42 7.32 -1.36
N TYR A 67 -2.13 8.62 -1.33
CA TYR A 67 -2.72 9.59 -2.25
C TYR A 67 -2.34 9.31 -3.72
N VAL A 68 -1.07 8.99 -3.98
CA VAL A 68 -0.62 8.57 -5.33
C VAL A 68 -1.31 7.28 -5.76
N SER A 69 -1.39 6.28 -4.87
CA SER A 69 -2.04 5.01 -5.15
C SER A 69 -3.52 5.16 -5.53
N LYS A 70 -4.25 6.11 -4.92
CA LYS A 70 -5.67 6.38 -5.23
C LYS A 70 -5.90 6.92 -6.64
N LYS A 71 -4.86 7.46 -7.30
CA LYS A 71 -4.96 7.93 -8.69
C LYS A 71 -4.89 6.78 -9.69
N GLN A 72 -4.45 5.60 -9.25
CA GLN A 72 -4.39 4.40 -10.09
C GLN A 72 -5.73 3.65 -10.01
N PRO A 73 -6.29 3.20 -11.15
CA PRO A 73 -7.48 2.37 -11.14
C PRO A 73 -7.16 0.97 -10.61
N GLY A 74 -8.13 0.38 -9.90
CA GLY A 74 -8.02 -0.95 -9.34
C GLY A 74 -7.21 -1.04 -8.05
N THR A 75 -6.94 -2.27 -7.62
CA THR A 75 -6.11 -2.55 -6.47
C THR A 75 -4.65 -2.20 -6.74
N HIS A 76 -4.09 -1.27 -5.97
CA HIS A 76 -2.73 -0.77 -6.17
C HIS A 76 -2.00 -0.50 -4.86
N ILE A 77 -0.67 -0.63 -4.91
CA ILE A 77 0.22 -0.35 -3.79
C ILE A 77 1.34 0.54 -4.28
N THR A 78 1.51 1.67 -3.62
CA THR A 78 2.60 2.61 -3.86
C THR A 78 3.52 2.62 -2.66
N TYR A 79 4.78 2.27 -2.90
CA TYR A 79 5.83 2.41 -1.90
C TYR A 79 6.40 3.83 -1.96
N TYR A 80 6.65 4.42 -0.79
CA TYR A 80 7.35 5.68 -0.69
C TYR A 80 8.75 5.52 -1.27
N ASP A 81 9.10 6.47 -2.14
CA ASP A 81 10.40 6.58 -2.76
C ASP A 81 10.68 8.08 -2.90
N ASP A 82 11.78 8.55 -2.29
CA ASP A 82 12.17 9.97 -2.31
C ASP A 82 12.37 10.50 -3.74
N THR A 83 12.50 9.62 -4.75
CA THR A 83 12.73 9.99 -6.15
C THR A 83 11.46 10.22 -6.97
N VAL A 84 10.27 9.88 -6.46
CA VAL A 84 9.02 9.81 -7.27
C VAL A 84 7.99 10.89 -6.92
N LEU A 85 8.20 11.66 -5.84
CA LEU A 85 7.18 12.59 -5.31
C LEU A 85 7.38 14.07 -5.67
N ASP A 86 8.34 14.38 -6.53
CA ASP A 86 8.62 15.75 -7.04
C ASP A 86 7.97 16.06 -8.42
N TYR A 87 6.92 15.32 -8.81
CA TYR A 87 6.15 15.59 -10.04
C TYR A 87 4.68 15.93 -9.76
#